data_AF-A0A3D0PMV6-F1
#
_entry.id   AF-A0A3D0PMV6-F1
#
_cell.length_a   1.000
_cell.length_b   1.000
_cell.length_c   1.000
_cell.angle_alpha   90.00
_cell.angle_beta   90.00
_cell.angle_gamma   90.00
#
_symmetry.space_group_name_H-M   'P 1'
#
loop_
_entity.id
_entity.type
_entity.pdbx_description
1 polymer ?
#
loop_
_entity_poly.entity_id
_entity_poly.type
_entity_poly.pdbx_seq_one_letter_code
_entity_poly.pdbx_strand_id
1 'polypeptide(L)'
;MSSFTLKMIAIITMLIDHIGAIFIPENTLLYVIFRGIGRLAFPIFVFLIVEGFYHTSNIKRYLARLGVFALLSEIPFDIAFYDSN
;
A
#
# COMPACT_ATOMS: atom_id res chain seq x y z
N MET A 1 6.69 -6.54 -19.08
CA MET A 1 6.65 -6.83 -17.64
C MET A 1 5.28 -7.41 -17.33
N SER A 2 5.19 -8.55 -16.66
CA SER A 2 3.88 -9.10 -16.27
C SER A 2 3.29 -8.24 -15.15
N SER A 3 1.99 -7.93 -15.21
CA SER A 3 1.27 -7.19 -14.14
C SER A 3 1.49 -7.83 -12.76
N PHE A 4 1.69 -9.15 -12.72
CA PHE A 4 2.06 -9.88 -11.51
C PHE A 4 3.40 -9.41 -10.90
N THR A 5 4.42 -9.18 -11.72
CA THR A 5 5.74 -8.73 -11.25
C THR A 5 5.65 -7.36 -10.60
N LEU A 6 4.94 -6.42 -11.23
CA LEU A 6 4.72 -5.07 -10.69
C LEU A 6 3.96 -5.12 -9.36
N LYS A 7 2.96 -5.99 -9.27
CA LYS A 7 2.20 -6.21 -8.04
C LYS A 7 3.07 -6.74 -6.91
N MET A 8 3.96 -7.69 -7.19
CA MET A 8 4.92 -8.19 -6.20
C MET A 8 5.89 -7.11 -5.74
N ILE A 9 6.40 -6.29 -6.66
CA ILE A 9 7.28 -5.16 -6.30
C ILE A 9 6.54 -4.17 -5.39
N ALA A 10 5.29 -3.82 -5.71
CA ALA A 10 4.47 -2.92 -4.89
C ALA A 10 4.25 -3.44 -3.46
N ILE A 11 3.96 -4.73 -3.32
CA ILE A 11 3.76 -5.37 -2.01
C ILE A 11 5.06 -5.37 -1.22
N ILE A 12 6.20 -5.71 -1.86
CA ILE A 12 7.50 -5.75 -1.18
C ILE A 12 7.92 -4.34 -0.72
N THR A 13 7.77 -3.31 -1.57
CA THR A 13 8.12 -1.94 -1.19
C THR A 13 7.23 -1.40 -0.08
N MET A 14 5.93 -1.71 -0.09
CA MET A 14 5.00 -1.37 1.00
C MET A 14 5.36 -2.09 2.31
N LEU A 15 5.73 -3.38 2.24
CA LEU A 15 6.13 -4.16 3.41
C LEU A 15 7.38 -3.56 4.06
N ILE A 16 8.37 -3.17 3.26
CA ILE A 16 9.59 -2.50 3.75
C ILE A 16 9.22 -1.17 4.45
N ASP A 17 8.28 -0.40 3.91
CA ASP A 17 7.78 0.83 4.55
C ASP A 17 7.21 0.56 5.95
N HIS A 18 6.34 -0.46 6.07
CA HIS A 18 5.66 -0.78 7.32
C HIS A 18 6.62 -1.34 8.36
N ILE A 19 7.56 -2.19 7.94
CA ILE A 19 8.64 -2.67 8.84
C ILE A 19 9.47 -1.48 9.32
N GLY A 20 9.80 -0.55 8.44
CA GLY A 20 10.53 0.66 8.81
C GLY A 20 9.76 1.54 9.79
N ALA A 21 8.45 1.70 9.60
CA ALA A 21 7.59 2.52 10.44
C ALA A 21 7.38 1.94 11.85
N ILE A 22 7.32 0.62 11.98
CA ILE A 22 7.03 -0.05 13.27
C ILE A 22 8.30 -0.38 14.05
N PHE A 23 9.36 -0.85 13.37
CA PHE A 23 10.54 -1.39 14.03
C PHE A 23 11.74 -0.43 14.10
N ILE A 24 11.77 0.65 13.29
CA ILE A 24 12.92 1.57 13.26
C ILE A 24 12.57 2.89 13.97
N PRO A 25 13.41 3.36 14.91
CA PRO A 25 13.24 4.67 15.54
C PRO A 25 13.30 5.81 14.52
N GLU A 26 12.35 6.76 14.60
CA GLU A 26 12.15 7.86 13.64
C GLU A 26 13.37 8.76 13.44
N ASN A 27 14.28 8.79 14.42
CA ASN A 27 15.49 9.61 14.47
C ASN A 27 16.70 8.97 13.76
N THR A 28 16.55 7.82 13.12
CA THR A 28 17.65 7.12 12.44
C THR A 28 17.65 7.39 10.93
N LEU A 29 18.82 7.54 10.30
CA LEU A 29 18.95 7.61 8.83
C LEU A 29 18.28 6.41 8.12
N LEU A 30 18.29 5.24 8.76
CA LEU A 30 17.66 4.02 8.28
C LEU A 30 16.13 4.20 8.10
N TYR A 31 15.47 4.95 9.00
CA TYR A 31 14.04 5.25 8.90
C TYR A 31 13.72 6.06 7.64
N VAL A 32 14.53 7.09 7.34
CA VAL A 32 14.36 7.93 6.14
C VAL A 32 14.52 7.11 4.85
N ILE A 33 15.49 6.20 4.82
CA ILE A 33 15.74 5.32 3.66
C ILE A 33 14.57 4.35 3.46
N PHE A 34 14.12 3.68 4.53
CA PHE A 34 13.01 2.74 4.45
C PHE A 34 11.71 3.43 4.01
N ARG A 35 11.42 4.62 4.57
CA ARG A 35 10.28 5.44 4.16
C ARG A 35 10.41 5.94 2.72
N GLY A 36 11.62 6.26 2.27
CA GLY A 36 11.90 6.65 0.89
C GLY A 36 11.59 5.54 -0.12
N ILE A 37 12.02 4.31 0.19
CA ILE A 37 11.72 3.12 -0.62
C ILE A 37 10.21 2.83 -0.61
N GLY A 38 9.57 2.97 0.55
CA GLY A 38 8.14 2.79 0.73
C GLY A 38 7.27 3.70 -0.14
N ARG A 39 7.70 4.95 -0.35
CA ARG A 39 6.97 5.91 -1.21
C ARG A 39 6.84 5.45 -2.66
N LEU A 40 7.69 4.54 -3.15
CA LEU A 40 7.56 3.96 -4.48
C LEU A 40 6.37 3.00 -4.59
N ALA A 41 5.87 2.45 -3.47
CA ALA A 41 4.69 1.57 -3.49
C ALA A 41 3.46 2.31 -4.05
N PHE A 42 3.26 3.57 -3.65
CA PHE A 42 2.10 4.38 -4.04
C PHE A 42 1.94 4.54 -5.56
N PRO A 43 2.93 5.05 -6.34
CA PRO A 43 2.79 5.18 -7.78
C PRO A 43 2.62 3.83 -8.50
N ILE A 44 3.19 2.74 -7.97
CA ILE A 44 3.02 1.40 -8.55
C ILE A 44 1.58 0.90 -8.31
N PHE A 45 1.02 1.09 -7.12
CA PHE A 45 -0.38 0.74 -6.85
C PHE A 45 -1.35 1.56 -7.71
N VAL A 46 -1.11 2.86 -7.88
CA VAL A 46 -1.90 3.70 -8.78
C VAL A 46 -1.85 3.17 -10.21
N PHE A 47 -0.66 2.82 -10.71
CA PHE A 47 -0.52 2.23 -12.05
C PHE A 47 -1.31 0.93 -12.19
N LEU A 48 -1.22 0.01 -11.21
CA LEU A 48 -1.96 -1.26 -11.23
C LEU A 48 -3.48 -1.07 -11.16
N ILE A 49 -3.96 -0.05 -10.43
CA ILE A 49 -5.39 0.29 -10.39
C ILE A 49 -5.85 0.78 -11.77
N VAL A 50 -5.07 1.66 -12.41
CA VAL A 50 -5.39 2.16 -13.76
C VAL A 50 -5.33 1.02 -14.79
N GLU A 51 -4.30 0.18 -14.76
CA GLU A 51 -4.20 -1.00 -15.63
C GLU A 51 -5.40 -1.96 -15.43
N GLY A 52 -5.76 -2.24 -14.18
CA GLY A 52 -6.91 -3.06 -13.83
C GLY A 52 -8.26 -2.44 -14.23
N PHE A 53 -8.34 -1.12 -14.25
CA PHE A 53 -9.50 -0.37 -14.74
C PHE A 53 -9.67 -0.55 -16.25
N TYR A 54 -8.61 -0.39 -17.03
CA TYR A 54 -8.66 -0.60 -18.49
C TYR A 54 -8.96 -2.05 -18.88
N HIS A 55 -8.56 -3.02 -18.06
CA HIS A 55 -8.81 -4.45 -18.33
C HIS A 55 -10.19 -4.94 -17.84
N THR A 56 -10.90 -4.16 -17.04
CA THR A 56 -12.21 -4.55 -16.48
C THR A 56 -13.35 -3.93 -17.29
N SER A 57 -14.26 -4.76 -17.78
CA SER A 57 -15.50 -4.28 -18.43
C SER A 57 -16.53 -3.70 -17.44
N ASN A 58 -16.52 -4.12 -16.17
CA ASN A 58 -17.47 -3.66 -15.15
C ASN A 58 -16.80 -2.88 -14.00
N ILE A 59 -16.56 -1.59 -14.28
CA ILE A 59 -15.89 -0.65 -13.37
C ILE A 59 -16.62 -0.50 -12.03
N LYS A 60 -17.96 -0.45 -12.03
CA LYS A 60 -18.76 -0.27 -10.80
C LYS A 60 -18.51 -1.40 -9.79
N ARG A 61 -18.48 -2.65 -10.24
CA ARG A 61 -18.14 -3.80 -9.38
C ARG A 61 -16.68 -3.82 -8.96
N TYR A 62 -15.78 -3.28 -9.77
CA TYR A 62 -14.37 -3.16 -9.40
C TYR A 62 -14.14 -2.11 -8.31
N LEU A 63 -14.71 -0.90 -8.48
CA LEU A 63 -14.67 0.15 -7.48
C LEU A 63 -15.37 -0.25 -6.18
N ALA A 64 -16.51 -0.95 -6.25
CA ALA A 64 -17.19 -1.46 -5.05
C ALA A 64 -16.29 -2.43 -4.26
N ARG A 65 -15.60 -3.35 -4.93
CA ARG A 65 -14.63 -4.25 -4.27
C ARG A 65 -13.48 -3.46 -3.64
N LEU A 66 -12.90 -2.51 -4.37
CA LEU A 66 -11.80 -1.67 -3.88
C LEU A 66 -12.23 -0.84 -2.66
N GLY A 67 -13.43 -0.24 -2.69
CA GLY A 67 -13.99 0.53 -1.59
C GLY A 67 -14.30 -0.31 -0.35
N VAL A 68 -14.84 -1.52 -0.52
CA VAL A 68 -15.01 -2.45 0.60
C VAL A 68 -13.67 -2.81 1.24
N PHE A 69 -12.64 -3.08 0.44
CA PHE A 69 -11.29 -3.31 0.98
C PHE A 69 -10.72 -2.09 1.71
N ALA A 70 -10.97 -0.87 1.20
CA ALA A 70 -10.53 0.36 1.85
C ALA A 70 -11.19 0.55 3.23
N LEU A 71 -12.51 0.38 3.33
CA LEU A 71 -13.23 0.46 4.61
C LEU A 71 -12.79 -0.64 5.59
N LEU A 72 -12.58 -1.86 5.09
CA LEU A 72 -12.05 -2.94 5.93
C LEU A 72 -10.62 -2.68 6.40
N SER A 73 -9.82 -1.94 5.64
CA SER A 73 -8.44 -1.57 6.04
C SER A 73 -8.39 -0.41 7.05
N GLU A 74 -9.45 0.38 7.16
CA GLU A 74 -9.56 1.49 8.12
C GLU A 74 -9.63 0.97 9.56
N ILE A 75 -10.39 -0.11 9.80
CA ILE A 75 -10.56 -0.74 11.13
C ILE A 75 -9.21 -1.14 11.78
N PRO A 76 -8.33 -1.93 11.13
CA PRO A 76 -7.04 -2.28 11.72
C PRO A 76 -6.08 -1.09 11.81
N PHE A 77 -6.22 -0.08 10.94
CA PHE A 77 -5.43 1.15 11.04
C PHE A 77 -5.81 1.93 12.30
N ASP A 78 -7.10 2.12 12.56
CA ASP A 78 -7.58 2.77 13.78
C ASP A 78 -7.14 2.00 15.02
N ILE A 79 -7.26 0.66 15.05
CA ILE A 79 -6.78 -0.14 16.20
C ILE A 79 -5.27 0.03 16.44
N ALA A 80 -4.47 0.07 15.37
CA ALA A 80 -3.01 0.21 15.49
C ALA A 80 -2.56 1.59 15.99
N PHE A 81 -3.33 2.65 15.71
CA PHE A 81 -2.97 4.03 16.06
C PHE A 81 -3.73 4.60 17.27
N TYR A 82 -4.85 4.01 17.69
CA TYR A 82 -5.65 4.51 18.82
C TYR A 82 -5.22 3.93 20.18
N ASP A 83 -4.46 2.83 20.21
CA ASP A 83 -3.99 2.18 21.46
C ASP A 83 -2.70 2.80 22.04
N SER A 84 -2.28 3.99 21.56
CA SER A 84 -1.09 4.72 22.04
C SER A 84 -1.38 6.02 22.79
N ASN A 85 -2.61 6.23 23.30
CA ASN A 85 -2.97 7.36 24.16
C ASN A 85 -3.35 6.93 25.58
#